data_AF-L5KVG4-F1
#
_entry.id   AF-L5KVG4-F1
#
_cell.length_a   1.000
_cell.length_b   1.000
_cell.length_c   1.000
_cell.angle_alpha   90.00
_cell.angle_beta   90.00
_cell.angle_gamma   90.00
#
_symmetry.space_group_name_H-M   'P 1'
#
loop_
_entity.id
_entity.type
_entity.pdbx_description
1 polymer ?
#
loop_
_entity_poly.entity_id
_entity_poly.type
_entity_poly.pdbx_seq_one_letter_code
_entity_poly.pdbx_strand_id
1 'polypeptide(L)'
;MLLEAAGCLERQEREAKHGHASILPYSNKDRDALKQRNKSKKNNSSSRSTHNEMENKLSLSAGYLQLGRKCQDFTSSASRKLYFDTHALVCLLEENGFTTQQAEIIVSALVKITEANMDIIYKDMVTKVQQEITLQQIMSQIASVKKDMIILEKSEFSALRAENEKVKLELHRLKQQVMDEVMKVRTDTKLDFNLEKSRVKELYSLNERKLLEMRTEMVALHAQQDRAVTQTDRKIDTEVAGLKTMLESHKLDNIKYLAGSVFTCLTVALGFYRLWI
;
A
#
# COMPACT_ATOMS: atom_id res chain seq x y z
N MET A 1 5.31 5.97 41.48
CA MET A 1 4.47 5.46 40.38
C MET A 1 3.66 6.56 39.67
N LEU A 2 2.97 7.48 40.37
CA LEU A 2 2.21 8.55 39.68
C LEU A 2 3.09 9.66 39.05
N LEU A 3 4.24 9.97 39.66
CA LEU A 3 5.17 10.98 39.13
C LEU A 3 5.93 10.53 37.86
N GLU A 4 6.11 9.22 37.71
CA GLU A 4 6.82 8.61 36.59
C GLU A 4 5.91 8.52 35.35
N ALA A 5 4.61 8.34 35.56
CA ALA A 5 3.60 8.37 34.51
C ALA A 5 3.42 9.79 33.91
N ALA A 6 3.50 10.83 34.74
CA ALA A 6 3.41 12.23 34.28
C ALA A 6 4.60 12.62 33.39
N GLY A 7 5.81 12.21 33.75
CA GLY A 7 7.01 12.44 32.93
C GLY A 7 7.00 11.67 31.61
N CYS A 8 6.33 10.51 31.56
CA CYS A 8 6.20 9.71 30.34
C CYS A 8 5.23 10.34 29.34
N LEU A 9 4.11 10.91 29.82
CA LEU A 9 3.15 11.65 28.99
C LEU A 9 3.74 12.95 28.42
N GLU A 10 4.51 13.71 29.20
CA GLU A 10 5.17 14.93 28.71
C GLU A 10 6.32 14.65 27.71
N ARG A 11 6.93 13.45 27.77
CA ARG A 11 7.89 13.00 26.76
C ARG A 11 7.20 12.62 25.46
N GLN A 12 6.09 11.90 25.54
CA GLN A 12 5.31 11.50 24.38
C GLN A 12 4.69 12.71 23.66
N GLU A 13 4.26 13.73 24.40
CA GLU A 13 3.72 14.97 23.83
C GLU A 13 4.81 15.83 23.15
N ARG A 14 6.06 15.77 23.62
CA ARG A 14 7.20 16.43 22.95
C ARG A 14 7.69 15.68 21.72
N GLU A 15 7.66 14.34 21.73
CA GLU A 15 7.98 13.51 20.56
C GLU A 15 6.93 13.65 19.45
N ALA A 16 5.64 13.79 19.79
CA ALA A 16 4.57 14.07 18.83
C ALA A 16 4.68 15.47 18.18
N LYS A 17 5.22 16.47 18.91
CA LYS A 17 5.44 17.83 18.39
C LYS A 17 6.70 17.94 17.51
N HIS A 18 7.70 17.09 17.72
CA HIS A 18 8.97 17.13 16.97
C HIS A 18 9.14 16.02 15.90
N GLY A 19 8.27 15.01 15.86
CA GLY A 19 8.32 13.89 14.91
C GLY A 19 8.03 14.24 13.44
N HIS A 20 7.66 15.48 13.12
CA HIS A 20 7.33 15.88 11.74
C HIS A 20 8.47 16.54 10.95
N ALA A 21 9.68 16.66 11.51
CA ALA A 21 10.75 17.48 10.94
C ALA A 21 11.97 16.70 10.42
N SER A 22 11.82 15.47 9.91
CA SER A 22 12.94 14.78 9.25
C SER A 22 12.51 13.94 8.05
N ILE A 23 12.18 14.61 6.95
CA ILE A 23 12.29 14.01 5.61
C ILE A 23 13.15 14.97 4.80
N LEU A 24 14.44 14.64 4.73
CA LEU A 24 15.44 15.30 3.87
C LEU A 24 14.94 15.36 2.41
N PRO A 25 15.26 16.43 1.66
CA PRO A 25 14.83 16.54 0.27
C PRO A 25 15.63 15.57 -0.59
N TYR A 26 14.94 14.67 -1.28
CA TYR A 26 15.55 13.82 -2.31
C TYR A 26 15.80 14.65 -3.57
N SER A 27 17.07 14.78 -3.95
CA SER A 27 17.55 15.58 -5.07
C SER A 27 16.96 15.11 -6.41
N ASN A 28 16.27 16.02 -7.11
CA ASN A 28 15.79 15.88 -8.48
C ASN A 28 16.97 15.96 -9.47
N LYS A 29 17.58 14.83 -9.87
CA LYS A 29 18.65 14.84 -10.89
C LYS A 29 18.52 13.86 -12.06
N ASP A 30 17.36 13.24 -12.28
CA ASP A 30 17.19 12.29 -13.41
C ASP A 30 15.89 12.52 -14.22
N ARG A 31 15.53 13.79 -14.50
CA ARG A 31 14.26 14.11 -15.20
C ARG A 31 14.29 14.13 -16.72
N ASP A 32 15.46 14.01 -17.36
CA ASP A 32 15.58 14.36 -18.79
C ASP A 32 16.19 13.23 -19.64
N ALA A 33 15.52 12.07 -19.74
CA ALA A 33 15.93 11.07 -20.72
C ALA A 33 14.85 10.04 -21.13
N LEU A 34 13.55 10.37 -21.23
CA LEU A 34 12.65 9.50 -22.03
C LEU A 34 11.32 10.14 -22.45
N LYS A 35 11.39 11.25 -23.18
CA LYS A 35 10.28 11.67 -24.06
C LYS A 35 10.57 11.18 -25.47
N GLN A 36 10.15 9.96 -25.82
CA GLN A 36 9.65 9.58 -27.16
C GLN A 36 9.46 8.07 -27.26
N ARG A 37 8.20 7.62 -27.16
CA ARG A 37 7.53 6.65 -28.07
C ARG A 37 6.25 6.15 -27.42
N ASN A 38 5.17 6.90 -27.65
CA ASN A 38 3.84 6.32 -27.55
C ASN A 38 3.40 5.96 -28.97
N LYS A 39 3.27 4.65 -29.24
CA LYS A 39 2.31 4.15 -30.24
C LYS A 39 1.83 2.77 -29.81
N SER A 40 0.52 2.71 -29.60
CA SER A 40 -0.26 1.58 -29.13
C SER A 40 -0.09 0.33 -30.00
N LYS A 41 0.02 -0.84 -29.36
CA LYS A 41 -0.32 -2.12 -30.00
C LYS A 41 -1.10 -3.00 -29.03
N LYS A 42 -2.27 -3.41 -29.51
CA LYS A 42 -3.35 -4.13 -28.84
C LYS A 42 -2.92 -5.59 -28.64
N ASN A 43 -2.83 -6.06 -27.39
CA ASN A 43 -2.51 -7.47 -27.08
C ASN A 43 -3.79 -8.29 -26.94
N ASN A 44 -3.83 -9.37 -27.72
CA ASN A 44 -4.88 -10.38 -27.72
C ASN A 44 -4.41 -11.57 -26.85
N SER A 45 -5.36 -12.09 -26.07
CA SER A 45 -5.40 -13.35 -25.31
C SER A 45 -4.20 -14.33 -25.41
N SER A 46 -3.46 -14.48 -24.30
CA SER A 46 -2.55 -15.62 -24.05
C SER A 46 -3.12 -16.49 -22.93
N SER A 47 -4.08 -17.36 -23.27
CA SER A 47 -4.57 -18.41 -22.36
C SER A 47 -4.67 -19.78 -23.05
N ARG A 48 -4.10 -19.92 -24.26
CA ARG A 48 -4.26 -21.12 -25.10
C ARG A 48 -2.97 -21.94 -25.28
N SER A 49 -1.86 -21.54 -24.64
CA SER A 49 -0.53 -22.11 -24.93
C SER A 49 -0.11 -23.25 -24.00
N THR A 50 -0.76 -23.44 -22.85
CA THR A 50 -0.38 -24.51 -21.91
C THR A 50 -0.89 -25.89 -22.30
N HIS A 51 -1.89 -25.97 -23.20
CA HIS A 51 -2.45 -27.25 -23.66
C HIS A 51 -1.61 -27.91 -24.78
N ASN A 52 -0.92 -27.11 -25.59
CA ASN A 52 -0.07 -27.63 -26.68
C ASN A 52 1.26 -28.22 -26.18
N GLU A 53 1.69 -27.88 -24.96
CA GLU A 53 2.98 -28.34 -24.43
C GLU A 53 2.93 -29.80 -23.94
N MET A 54 1.78 -30.27 -23.45
CA MET A 54 1.60 -31.68 -23.07
C MET A 54 1.46 -32.61 -24.28
N GLU A 55 0.76 -32.18 -25.35
CA GLU A 55 0.62 -32.99 -26.57
C GLU A 55 1.97 -33.21 -27.28
N ASN A 56 2.88 -32.22 -27.21
CA ASN A 56 4.20 -32.33 -27.82
C ASN A 56 5.15 -33.25 -27.05
N LYS A 57 5.03 -33.33 -25.72
CA LYS A 57 5.82 -34.26 -24.90
C LYS A 57 5.39 -35.72 -25.10
N LEU A 58 4.09 -35.95 -25.36
CA LEU A 58 3.54 -37.27 -25.69
C LEU A 58 3.96 -37.75 -27.09
N SER A 59 4.06 -36.85 -28.08
CA SER A 59 4.50 -37.22 -29.44
C SER A 59 5.99 -37.60 -29.51
N LEU A 60 6.84 -36.92 -28.72
CA LEU A 60 8.25 -37.29 -28.53
C LEU A 60 8.38 -38.69 -27.94
N SER A 61 7.63 -39.02 -26.88
CA SER A 61 7.60 -40.37 -26.27
C SER A 61 7.16 -41.47 -27.26
N ALA A 62 6.21 -41.17 -28.15
CA ALA A 62 5.75 -42.11 -29.18
C ALA A 62 6.80 -42.34 -30.28
N GLY A 63 7.60 -41.32 -30.62
CA GLY A 63 8.73 -41.43 -31.55
C GLY A 63 9.87 -42.30 -31.02
N TYR A 64 10.15 -42.25 -29.72
CA TYR A 64 11.17 -43.09 -29.08
C TYR A 64 10.82 -44.59 -29.10
N LEU A 65 9.52 -44.93 -29.00
CA LEU A 65 9.05 -46.32 -29.02
C LEU A 65 9.01 -46.95 -30.43
N GLN A 66 8.81 -46.16 -31.49
CA GLN A 66 8.77 -46.69 -32.86
C GLN A 66 10.16 -46.99 -33.44
N LEU A 67 11.21 -46.28 -33.03
CA LEU A 67 12.55 -46.45 -33.61
C LEU A 67 13.38 -47.56 -32.94
N GLY A 68 13.08 -47.90 -31.68
CA GLY A 68 13.72 -49.03 -30.98
C GLY A 68 13.35 -50.40 -31.57
N ARG A 69 12.18 -50.52 -32.22
CA ARG A 69 11.72 -51.79 -32.83
C ARG A 69 12.33 -52.10 -34.19
N LYS A 70 12.89 -51.12 -34.90
CA LYS A 70 13.38 -51.32 -36.28
C LYS A 70 14.86 -51.73 -36.36
N CYS A 71 15.57 -51.73 -35.23
CA CYS A 71 16.98 -52.06 -35.17
C CYS A 71 17.26 -53.54 -34.86
N GLN A 72 16.23 -54.33 -34.55
CA GLN A 72 16.39 -55.73 -34.16
C GLN A 72 16.67 -56.66 -35.35
N ASP A 73 16.43 -56.20 -36.59
CA ASP A 73 16.49 -57.03 -37.79
C ASP A 73 17.75 -56.82 -38.67
N PHE A 74 18.73 -56.03 -38.22
CA PHE A 74 20.00 -55.86 -38.94
C PHE A 74 21.11 -56.82 -38.51
N THR A 75 20.77 -57.94 -37.86
CA THR A 75 21.70 -59.07 -37.70
C THR A 75 21.79 -59.85 -39.02
N SER A 76 22.21 -59.17 -40.10
CA SER A 76 22.67 -59.90 -41.26
C SER A 76 23.92 -60.65 -40.86
N SER A 77 23.78 -61.97 -40.79
CA SER A 77 24.84 -62.97 -40.68
C SER A 77 25.99 -62.80 -41.69
N ALA A 78 25.91 -61.83 -42.60
CA ALA A 78 26.79 -61.62 -43.74
C ALA A 78 28.24 -61.21 -43.40
N SER A 79 28.55 -60.74 -42.19
CA SER A 79 29.93 -60.32 -41.83
C SER A 79 30.72 -61.30 -40.96
N ARG A 80 30.13 -62.43 -40.54
CA ARG A 80 30.84 -63.49 -39.80
C ARG A 80 31.63 -64.40 -40.74
N LYS A 81 32.57 -63.83 -41.52
CA LYS A 81 33.49 -64.62 -42.34
C LYS A 81 34.77 -64.89 -41.56
N LEU A 82 34.84 -66.08 -40.98
CA LEU A 82 36.06 -66.65 -40.44
C LEU A 82 36.88 -67.17 -41.61
N TYR A 83 38.01 -66.53 -41.90
CA TYR A 83 38.99 -67.01 -42.87
C TYR A 83 39.93 -67.95 -42.13
N PHE A 84 39.53 -69.21 -42.01
CA PHE A 84 40.35 -70.26 -41.40
C PHE A 84 40.77 -71.25 -42.49
N ASP A 85 42.07 -71.27 -42.80
CA ASP A 85 42.61 -72.20 -43.79
C ASP A 85 42.86 -73.56 -43.15
N THR A 86 41.81 -74.36 -43.11
CA THR A 86 41.80 -75.74 -42.59
C THR A 86 42.82 -76.62 -43.32
N HIS A 87 43.01 -76.41 -44.63
CA HIS A 87 43.84 -77.28 -45.46
C HIS A 87 45.34 -77.04 -45.19
N ALA A 88 45.76 -75.77 -45.15
CA ALA A 88 47.15 -75.44 -44.82
C ALA A 88 47.57 -75.98 -43.44
N LEU A 89 46.65 -75.96 -42.46
CA LEU A 89 46.94 -76.45 -41.12
C LEU A 89 47.01 -77.99 -41.05
N VAL A 90 46.19 -78.70 -41.83
CA VAL A 90 46.27 -80.16 -41.95
C VAL A 90 47.61 -80.57 -42.59
N CYS A 91 48.00 -79.95 -43.71
CA CYS A 91 49.29 -80.24 -44.35
C CYS A 91 50.48 -79.97 -43.41
N LEU A 92 50.45 -78.87 -42.65
CA LEU A 92 51.49 -78.57 -41.67
C LEU A 92 51.58 -79.63 -40.57
N LEU A 93 50.46 -80.15 -40.08
CA LEU A 93 50.45 -81.20 -39.06
C LEU A 93 50.97 -82.52 -39.62
N GLU A 94 50.61 -82.87 -40.86
CA GLU A 94 51.13 -84.06 -41.55
C GLU A 94 52.66 -83.99 -41.74
N GLU A 95 53.19 -82.84 -42.15
CA GLU A 95 54.64 -82.60 -42.27
C GLU A 95 55.38 -82.78 -40.93
N ASN A 96 54.70 -82.55 -39.81
CA ASN A 96 55.24 -82.72 -38.46
C ASN A 96 55.00 -84.12 -37.86
N GLY A 97 54.61 -85.10 -38.69
CA GLY A 97 54.53 -86.51 -38.30
C GLY A 97 53.18 -86.97 -37.74
N PHE A 98 52.12 -86.16 -37.87
CA PHE A 98 50.76 -86.60 -37.56
C PHE A 98 50.15 -87.37 -38.75
N THR A 99 49.31 -88.35 -38.45
CA THR A 99 48.50 -88.98 -39.51
C THR A 99 47.41 -88.01 -39.99
N THR A 100 46.99 -88.11 -41.25
CA THR A 100 45.92 -87.28 -41.84
C THR A 100 44.68 -87.22 -40.95
N GLN A 101 44.25 -88.37 -40.41
CA GLN A 101 43.08 -88.44 -39.53
C GLN A 101 43.29 -87.69 -38.20
N GLN A 102 44.49 -87.75 -37.62
CA GLN A 102 44.80 -87.02 -36.39
C GLN A 102 44.87 -85.51 -36.65
N ALA A 103 45.47 -85.10 -37.76
CA ALA A 103 45.52 -83.70 -38.18
C ALA A 103 44.11 -83.13 -38.41
N GLU A 104 43.24 -83.84 -39.13
CA GLU A 104 41.85 -83.44 -39.37
C GLU A 104 41.04 -83.28 -38.08
N ILE A 105 41.19 -84.18 -37.12
CA ILE A 105 40.46 -84.11 -35.83
C ILE A 105 40.92 -82.89 -35.02
N ILE A 106 42.22 -82.63 -34.95
CA ILE A 106 42.79 -81.49 -34.23
C ILE A 106 42.31 -80.19 -34.87
N VAL A 107 42.38 -80.08 -36.20
CA VAL A 107 41.94 -78.90 -36.92
C VAL A 107 40.42 -78.72 -36.78
N SER A 108 39.62 -79.78 -36.81
CA SER A 108 38.17 -79.72 -36.57
C SER A 108 37.84 -79.20 -35.16
N ALA A 109 38.58 -79.63 -34.14
CA ALA A 109 38.41 -79.12 -32.77
C ALA A 109 38.76 -77.62 -32.68
N LEU A 110 39.84 -77.19 -33.34
CA LEU A 110 40.25 -75.78 -33.39
C LEU A 110 39.23 -74.89 -34.09
N VAL A 111 38.66 -75.35 -35.21
CA VAL A 111 37.58 -74.64 -35.91
C VAL A 111 36.38 -74.48 -34.99
N LYS A 112 35.93 -75.54 -34.31
CA LYS A 112 34.78 -75.49 -33.38
C LYS A 112 35.01 -74.53 -32.20
N ILE A 113 36.21 -74.55 -31.61
CA ILE A 113 36.56 -73.63 -30.51
C ILE A 113 36.61 -72.19 -31.02
N THR A 114 37.16 -71.98 -32.22
CA THR A 114 37.27 -70.63 -32.82
C THR A 114 35.91 -70.07 -33.20
N GLU A 115 35.02 -70.91 -33.75
CA GLU A 115 33.61 -70.55 -34.02
C GLU A 115 32.88 -70.17 -32.73
N ALA A 116 32.98 -70.99 -31.67
CA ALA A 116 32.36 -70.70 -30.38
C ALA A 116 32.91 -69.42 -29.72
N ASN A 117 34.23 -69.20 -29.77
CA ASN A 117 34.86 -67.99 -29.26
C ASN A 117 34.44 -66.75 -30.05
N MET A 118 34.32 -66.85 -31.38
CA MET A 118 33.86 -65.75 -32.22
C MET A 118 32.41 -65.38 -31.93
N ASP A 119 31.51 -66.36 -31.75
CA ASP A 119 30.12 -66.07 -31.40
C ASP A 119 29.99 -65.33 -30.06
N ILE A 120 30.84 -65.65 -29.07
CA ILE A 120 30.90 -64.90 -27.79
C ILE A 120 31.41 -63.48 -28.03
N ILE A 121 32.51 -63.31 -28.77
CA ILE A 121 33.10 -61.99 -29.05
C ILE A 121 32.11 -61.11 -29.81
N TYR A 122 31.46 -61.63 -30.86
CA TYR A 122 30.49 -60.85 -31.63
C TYR A 122 29.21 -60.53 -30.85
N LYS A 123 28.87 -61.31 -29.83
CA LYS A 123 27.73 -61.03 -28.94
C LYS A 123 28.00 -59.84 -28.02
N ASP A 124 29.23 -59.72 -27.51
CA ASP A 124 29.62 -58.65 -26.59
C ASP A 124 30.16 -57.40 -27.33
N MET A 125 30.57 -57.54 -28.59
CA MET A 125 31.01 -56.43 -29.42
C MET A 125 29.84 -55.64 -30.04
N VAL A 126 30.04 -54.34 -30.18
CA VAL A 126 29.13 -53.45 -30.91
C VAL A 126 29.61 -53.31 -32.35
N THR A 127 28.69 -53.50 -33.30
CA THR A 127 29.00 -53.29 -34.73
C THR A 127 29.16 -51.80 -35.02
N LYS A 128 30.02 -51.47 -35.99
CA LYS A 128 30.23 -50.08 -36.44
C LYS A 128 28.91 -49.41 -36.88
N VAL A 129 28.04 -50.18 -37.53
CA VAL A 129 26.71 -49.72 -37.94
C VAL A 129 25.84 -49.37 -36.73
N GLN A 130 25.82 -50.23 -35.69
CA GLN A 130 25.06 -49.96 -34.47
C GLN A 130 25.59 -48.74 -33.71
N GLN A 131 26.92 -48.56 -33.68
CA GLN A 131 27.55 -47.37 -33.13
C GLN A 131 27.12 -46.10 -33.89
N GLU A 132 27.11 -46.11 -35.22
CA GLU A 132 26.72 -44.96 -36.04
C GLU A 132 25.24 -44.58 -35.87
N ILE A 133 24.34 -45.56 -35.81
CA ILE A 133 22.91 -45.32 -35.51
C ILE A 133 22.75 -44.64 -34.16
N THR A 134 23.45 -45.14 -33.14
CA THR A 134 23.39 -44.58 -31.78
C THR A 134 23.95 -43.16 -31.76
N LEU A 135 25.04 -42.91 -32.49
CA LEU A 135 25.61 -41.57 -32.65
C LEU A 135 24.61 -40.61 -33.30
N GLN A 136 23.96 -41.02 -34.39
CA GLN A 136 22.96 -40.20 -35.08
C GLN A 136 21.76 -39.88 -34.18
N GLN A 137 21.32 -40.83 -33.35
CA GLN A 137 20.27 -40.61 -32.35
C GLN A 137 20.69 -39.56 -31.31
N ILE A 138 21.90 -39.67 -30.76
CA ILE A 138 22.44 -38.69 -29.80
C ILE A 138 22.54 -37.30 -30.47
N MET A 139 23.05 -37.23 -31.70
CA MET A 139 23.14 -35.96 -32.43
C MET A 139 21.76 -35.32 -32.67
N SER A 140 20.75 -36.12 -32.98
CA SER A 140 19.36 -35.66 -33.12
C SER A 140 18.81 -35.08 -31.81
N GLN A 141 19.04 -35.77 -30.69
CA GLN A 141 18.63 -35.27 -29.36
C GLN A 141 19.34 -33.96 -29.00
N ILE A 142 20.65 -33.87 -29.25
CA ILE A 142 21.43 -32.64 -29.03
C ILE A 142 20.87 -31.50 -29.90
N ALA A 143 20.52 -31.76 -31.15
CA ALA A 143 19.93 -30.76 -32.04
C ALA A 143 18.56 -30.27 -31.53
N SER A 144 17.72 -31.16 -31.00
CA SER A 144 16.45 -30.79 -30.37
C SER A 144 16.65 -29.91 -29.14
N VAL A 145 17.51 -30.32 -28.20
CA VAL A 145 17.81 -29.53 -26.99
C VAL A 145 18.37 -28.16 -27.35
N LYS A 146 19.23 -28.09 -28.36
CA LYS A 146 19.77 -26.82 -28.86
C LYS A 146 18.67 -25.91 -29.42
N LYS A 147 17.69 -26.46 -30.15
CA LYS A 147 16.54 -25.70 -30.65
C LYS A 147 15.72 -25.12 -29.50
N ASP A 148 15.45 -25.92 -28.48
CA ASP A 148 14.67 -25.49 -27.32
C ASP A 148 15.41 -24.41 -26.52
N MET A 149 16.73 -24.56 -26.33
CA MET A 149 17.58 -23.53 -25.71
C MET A 149 17.51 -22.20 -26.48
N ILE A 150 17.59 -22.23 -27.81
CA ILE A 150 17.49 -21.01 -28.63
C ILE A 150 16.11 -20.37 -28.52
N ILE A 151 15.04 -21.16 -28.50
CA ILE A 151 13.67 -20.65 -28.33
C ILE A 151 13.53 -19.99 -26.96
N LEU A 152 14.02 -20.64 -25.91
CA LEU A 152 14.00 -20.11 -24.55
C LEU A 152 14.74 -18.76 -24.48
N GLU A 153 15.97 -18.71 -25.02
CA GLU A 153 16.81 -17.50 -25.01
C GLU A 153 16.21 -16.35 -25.82
N LYS A 154 15.71 -16.63 -27.04
CA LYS A 154 15.24 -15.58 -27.94
C LYS A 154 13.81 -15.15 -27.69
N SER A 155 12.92 -16.07 -27.33
CA SER A 155 11.49 -15.80 -27.19
C SER A 155 11.14 -15.51 -25.73
N GLU A 156 11.35 -16.47 -24.85
CA GLU A 156 10.82 -16.40 -23.49
C GLU A 156 11.60 -15.43 -22.61
N PHE A 157 12.93 -15.49 -22.61
CA PHE A 157 13.74 -14.52 -21.87
C PHE A 157 13.57 -13.09 -22.39
N SER A 158 13.43 -12.90 -23.71
CA SER A 158 13.17 -11.57 -24.29
C SER A 158 11.81 -11.04 -23.86
N ALA A 159 10.76 -11.86 -23.87
CA ALA A 159 9.43 -11.48 -23.40
C ALA A 159 9.44 -11.16 -21.90
N LEU A 160 10.13 -11.97 -21.09
CA LEU A 160 10.24 -11.77 -19.65
C LEU A 160 11.01 -10.49 -19.29
N ARG A 161 12.09 -10.16 -20.03
CA ARG A 161 12.78 -8.87 -19.88
C ARG A 161 11.88 -7.70 -20.25
N ALA A 162 11.12 -7.81 -21.34
CA ALA A 162 10.22 -6.74 -21.77
C ALA A 162 9.10 -6.48 -20.73
N GLU A 163 8.48 -7.54 -20.19
CA GLU A 163 7.50 -7.39 -19.12
C GLU A 163 8.12 -6.87 -17.82
N ASN A 164 9.35 -7.28 -17.45
CA ASN A 164 10.05 -6.71 -16.30
C ASN A 164 10.30 -5.21 -16.45
N GLU A 165 10.80 -4.76 -17.61
CA GLU A 165 11.01 -3.33 -17.86
C GLU A 165 9.69 -2.55 -17.86
N LYS A 166 8.61 -3.14 -18.39
CA LYS A 166 7.28 -2.55 -18.34
C LYS A 166 6.76 -2.40 -16.91
N VAL A 167 6.86 -3.45 -16.09
CA VAL A 167 6.46 -3.42 -14.66
C VAL A 167 7.28 -2.38 -13.91
N LYS A 168 8.59 -2.28 -14.19
CA LYS A 168 9.47 -1.26 -13.60
C LYS A 168 9.02 0.16 -13.96
N LEU A 169 8.64 0.41 -15.22
CA LEU A 169 8.12 1.70 -15.66
C LEU A 169 6.76 2.03 -15.01
N GLU A 170 5.85 1.06 -14.93
CA GLU A 170 4.55 1.22 -14.26
C GLU A 170 4.72 1.52 -12.77
N LEU A 171 5.66 0.85 -12.09
CA LEU A 171 6.01 1.11 -10.71
C LEU A 171 6.54 2.54 -10.51
N HIS A 172 7.47 2.98 -11.38
CA HIS A 172 7.98 4.35 -11.33
C HIS A 172 6.87 5.38 -11.55
N ARG A 173 5.97 5.13 -12.51
CA ARG A 173 4.82 6.00 -12.77
C ARG A 173 3.88 6.07 -11.57
N LEU A 174 3.54 4.93 -10.97
CA LEU A 174 2.66 4.87 -9.80
C LEU A 174 3.29 5.60 -8.60
N LYS A 175 4.59 5.39 -8.36
CA LYS A 175 5.33 6.10 -7.32
C LYS A 175 5.26 7.62 -7.51
N GLN A 176 5.44 8.10 -8.74
CA GLN A 176 5.35 9.52 -9.05
C GLN A 176 3.93 10.06 -8.81
N GLN A 177 2.91 9.35 -9.30
CA GLN A 177 1.51 9.75 -9.12
C GLN A 177 1.12 9.82 -7.64
N VAL A 178 1.47 8.83 -6.84
CA VAL A 178 1.21 8.83 -5.39
C VAL A 178 1.91 10.00 -4.72
N MET A 179 3.16 10.28 -5.07
CA MET A 179 3.90 11.41 -4.52
C MET A 179 3.24 12.76 -4.86
N ASP A 180 2.79 12.91 -6.10
CA ASP A 180 2.11 14.14 -6.56
C ASP A 180 0.75 14.32 -5.85
N GLU A 181 -0.06 13.26 -5.72
CA GLU A 181 -1.35 13.32 -5.01
C GLU A 181 -1.16 13.58 -3.51
N VAL A 182 -0.16 12.96 -2.86
CA VAL A 182 0.17 13.25 -1.44
C VAL A 182 0.60 14.70 -1.26
N MET A 183 1.42 15.24 -2.18
CA MET A 183 1.81 16.65 -2.13
C MET A 183 0.61 17.57 -2.31
N LYS A 184 -0.27 17.27 -3.26
CA LYS A 184 -1.50 18.04 -3.52
C LYS A 184 -2.43 18.03 -2.31
N VAL A 185 -2.76 16.85 -1.77
CA VAL A 185 -3.60 16.74 -0.56
C VAL A 185 -2.97 17.49 0.61
N ARG A 186 -1.64 17.42 0.78
CA ARG A 186 -0.95 18.16 1.84
C ARG A 186 -1.10 19.68 1.65
N THR A 187 -0.94 20.20 0.44
CA THR A 187 -1.08 21.64 0.17
C THR A 187 -2.52 22.10 0.33
N ASP A 188 -3.48 21.31 -0.16
CA ASP A 188 -4.92 21.61 -0.08
C ASP A 188 -5.38 21.64 1.38
N THR A 189 -5.08 20.60 2.16
CA THR A 189 -5.41 20.56 3.60
C THR A 189 -4.76 21.71 4.37
N LYS A 190 -3.52 22.08 4.01
CA LYS A 190 -2.86 23.24 4.65
C LYS A 190 -3.58 24.55 4.29
N LEU A 191 -4.00 24.72 3.05
CA LEU A 191 -4.75 25.90 2.63
C LEU A 191 -6.09 25.97 3.37
N ASP A 192 -6.85 24.88 3.37
CA ASP A 192 -8.15 24.78 4.04
C ASP A 192 -8.04 25.12 5.54
N PHE A 193 -7.04 24.57 6.22
CA PHE A 193 -6.79 24.90 7.61
C PHE A 193 -6.49 26.39 7.82
N ASN A 194 -5.69 27.00 6.94
CA ASN A 194 -5.37 28.43 7.06
C ASN A 194 -6.59 29.31 6.77
N LEU A 195 -7.44 28.93 5.83
CA LEU A 195 -8.70 29.63 5.54
C LEU A 195 -9.65 29.53 6.73
N GLU A 196 -9.87 28.33 7.27
CA GLU A 196 -10.77 28.14 8.41
C GLU A 196 -10.24 28.82 9.67
N LYS A 197 -8.92 28.77 9.92
CA LYS A 197 -8.28 29.52 10.99
C LYS A 197 -8.51 31.03 10.85
N SER A 198 -8.43 31.56 9.64
CA SER A 198 -8.68 32.98 9.36
C SER A 198 -10.15 33.33 9.60
N ARG A 199 -11.07 32.47 9.15
CA ARG A 199 -12.52 32.63 9.35
C ARG A 199 -12.89 32.62 10.84
N VAL A 200 -12.33 31.69 11.62
CA VAL A 200 -12.52 31.63 13.07
C VAL A 200 -12.01 32.90 13.74
N LYS A 201 -10.83 33.39 13.33
CA LYS A 201 -10.27 34.64 13.86
C LYS A 201 -11.17 35.85 13.57
N GLU A 202 -11.67 35.96 12.34
CA GLU A 202 -12.59 37.03 11.95
C GLU A 202 -13.89 36.98 12.75
N LEU A 203 -14.48 35.79 12.91
CA LEU A 203 -15.69 35.61 13.71
C LEU A 203 -15.47 35.97 15.18
N TYR A 204 -14.32 35.61 15.75
CA TYR A 204 -13.95 35.97 17.11
C TYR A 204 -13.83 37.49 17.28
N SER A 205 -13.10 38.16 16.38
CA SER A 205 -12.96 39.62 16.41
C SER A 205 -14.30 40.34 16.21
N LEU A 206 -15.19 39.80 15.37
CA LEU A 206 -16.55 40.34 15.22
C LEU A 206 -17.37 40.19 16.50
N ASN A 207 -17.29 39.02 17.16
CA ASN A 207 -18.00 38.78 18.40
C ASN A 207 -17.49 39.67 19.54
N GLU A 208 -16.17 39.89 19.62
CA GLU A 208 -15.56 40.80 20.58
C GLU A 208 -16.05 42.24 20.39
N ARG A 209 -16.16 42.72 19.14
CA ARG A 209 -16.76 44.03 18.84
C ARG A 209 -18.22 44.12 19.27
N LYS A 210 -19.05 43.13 18.93
CA LYS A 210 -20.46 43.11 19.35
C LYS A 210 -20.62 43.10 20.87
N LEU A 211 -19.77 42.35 21.56
CA LEU A 211 -19.75 42.33 23.03
C LEU A 211 -19.41 43.71 23.60
N LEU A 212 -18.45 44.41 22.99
CA LEU A 212 -18.06 45.76 23.40
C LEU A 212 -19.17 46.80 23.13
N GLU A 213 -19.82 46.71 21.97
CA GLU A 213 -20.98 47.54 21.62
C GLU A 213 -22.11 47.34 22.63
N MET A 214 -22.52 46.10 22.88
CA MET A 214 -23.56 45.77 23.87
C MET A 214 -23.20 46.24 25.28
N ARG A 215 -21.93 46.11 25.68
CA ARG A 215 -21.45 46.63 26.98
C ARG A 215 -21.58 48.16 27.04
N THR A 216 -21.27 48.85 25.95
CA THR A 216 -21.37 50.31 25.88
C THR A 216 -22.83 50.78 25.92
N GLU A 217 -23.72 50.11 25.19
CA GLU A 217 -25.16 50.36 25.22
C GLU A 217 -25.75 50.12 26.61
N MET A 218 -25.37 49.02 27.26
CA MET A 218 -25.80 48.72 28.63
C MET A 218 -25.39 49.82 29.61
N VAL A 219 -24.15 50.31 29.54
CA VAL A 219 -23.68 51.43 30.38
C VAL A 219 -24.47 52.72 30.09
N ALA A 220 -24.74 53.01 28.82
CA ALA A 220 -25.51 54.20 28.44
C ALA A 220 -26.96 54.15 28.97
N LEU A 221 -27.62 53.00 28.84
CA LEU A 221 -28.96 52.77 29.39
C LEU A 221 -28.97 52.83 30.92
N HIS A 222 -27.96 52.26 31.57
CA HIS A 222 -27.84 52.33 33.03
C HIS A 222 -27.68 53.79 33.51
N ALA A 223 -26.83 54.58 32.85
CA ALA A 223 -26.70 56.00 33.15
C ALA A 223 -28.00 56.80 32.91
N GLN A 224 -28.79 56.43 31.90
CA GLN A 224 -30.12 57.02 31.67
C GLN A 224 -31.10 56.63 32.80
N GLN A 225 -31.09 55.36 33.22
CA GLN A 225 -31.89 54.87 34.33
C GLN A 225 -31.53 55.60 35.62
N ASP A 226 -30.25 55.75 35.95
CA ASP A 226 -29.78 56.46 37.15
C ASP A 226 -30.24 57.91 37.17
N ARG A 227 -30.21 58.59 36.02
CA ARG A 227 -30.74 59.96 35.91
C ARG A 227 -32.24 60.01 36.19
N ALA A 228 -33.02 59.07 35.64
CA ALA A 228 -34.45 58.98 35.87
C ALA A 228 -34.77 58.69 37.35
N VAL A 229 -34.06 57.74 37.96
CA VAL A 229 -34.18 57.39 39.39
C VAL A 229 -33.84 58.61 40.25
N THR A 230 -32.73 59.30 39.99
CA THR A 230 -32.34 60.51 40.74
C THR A 230 -33.38 61.62 40.58
N GLN A 231 -34.00 61.77 39.40
CA GLN A 231 -35.07 62.75 39.19
C GLN A 231 -36.32 62.40 40.00
N THR A 232 -36.73 61.13 40.03
CA THR A 232 -37.86 60.70 40.85
C THR A 232 -37.59 60.85 42.34
N ASP A 233 -36.36 60.56 42.78
CA ASP A 233 -35.94 60.69 44.18
C ASP A 233 -36.05 62.16 44.63
N ARG A 234 -35.53 63.10 43.82
CA ARG A 234 -35.68 64.54 44.06
C ARG A 234 -37.14 64.99 44.12
N LYS A 235 -38.01 64.44 43.28
CA LYS A 235 -39.45 64.76 43.31
C LYS A 235 -40.08 64.28 44.61
N ILE A 236 -39.78 63.05 45.03
CA ILE A 236 -40.24 62.49 46.30
C ILE A 236 -39.79 63.38 47.46
N ASP A 237 -38.51 63.77 47.50
CA ASP A 237 -38.00 64.68 48.54
C ASP A 237 -38.75 66.01 48.58
N THR A 238 -39.02 66.61 47.41
CA THR A 238 -39.78 67.87 47.34
C THR A 238 -41.23 67.71 47.80
N GLU A 239 -41.89 66.62 47.43
CA GLU A 239 -43.26 66.33 47.87
C GLU A 239 -43.31 66.03 49.39
N VAL A 240 -42.35 65.27 49.92
CA VAL A 240 -42.22 65.00 51.36
C VAL A 240 -41.99 66.29 52.15
N ALA A 241 -41.10 67.17 51.68
CA ALA A 241 -40.88 68.48 52.30
C ALA A 241 -42.15 69.36 52.22
N GLY A 242 -42.83 69.38 51.07
CA GLY A 242 -44.09 70.09 50.88
C GLY A 242 -45.18 69.60 51.84
N LEU A 243 -45.41 68.29 51.91
CA LEU A 243 -46.35 67.66 52.86
C LEU A 243 -45.99 67.97 54.30
N LYS A 244 -44.70 67.96 54.65
CA LYS A 244 -44.22 68.34 55.99
C LYS A 244 -44.56 69.80 56.33
N THR A 245 -44.32 70.73 55.41
CA THR A 245 -44.68 72.15 55.63
C THR A 245 -46.19 72.35 55.77
N MET A 246 -46.99 71.66 54.95
CA MET A 246 -48.46 71.69 55.04
C MET A 246 -48.95 71.08 56.37
N LEU A 247 -48.31 70.02 56.85
CA LEU A 247 -48.60 69.43 58.15
C LEU A 247 -48.26 70.41 59.29
N GLU A 248 -47.11 71.08 59.23
CA GLU A 248 -46.70 72.08 60.21
C GLU A 248 -47.65 73.30 60.21
N SER A 249 -48.07 73.79 59.04
CA SER A 249 -49.06 74.87 58.95
C SER A 249 -50.40 74.46 59.55
N HIS A 250 -50.89 73.25 59.23
CA HIS A 250 -52.14 72.73 59.79
C HIS A 250 -52.07 72.57 61.32
N LYS A 251 -50.92 72.13 61.87
CA LYS A 251 -50.69 72.11 63.33
C LYS A 251 -50.78 73.51 63.93
N LEU A 252 -50.15 74.50 63.29
CA LEU A 252 -50.20 75.89 63.78
C LEU A 252 -51.62 76.47 63.71
N ASP A 253 -52.36 76.18 62.66
CA ASP A 253 -53.75 76.63 62.54
C ASP A 253 -54.65 75.98 63.58
N ASN A 254 -54.49 74.68 63.85
CA ASN A 254 -55.19 74.02 64.96
C ASN A 254 -54.88 74.68 66.32
N ILE A 255 -53.62 75.05 66.57
CA ILE A 255 -53.23 75.78 67.80
C ILE A 255 -53.92 77.16 67.84
N LYS A 256 -53.95 77.90 66.72
CA LYS A 256 -54.64 79.20 66.64
C LYS A 256 -56.14 79.07 66.89
N TYR A 257 -56.81 78.11 66.24
CA TYR A 257 -58.24 77.87 66.42
C TYR A 257 -58.57 77.43 67.86
N LEU A 258 -57.71 76.61 68.48
CA LEU A 258 -57.83 76.23 69.88
C LEU A 258 -57.67 77.43 70.82
N ALA A 259 -56.63 78.25 70.62
CA ALA A 259 -56.44 79.47 71.42
C ALA A 259 -57.62 80.44 71.25
N GLY A 260 -58.11 80.61 70.02
CA GLY A 260 -59.28 81.43 69.72
C GLY A 260 -60.54 80.92 70.39
N SER A 261 -60.81 79.61 70.36
CA SER A 261 -62.01 79.03 71.00
C SER A 261 -61.96 79.09 72.53
N VAL A 262 -60.78 78.89 73.14
CA VAL A 262 -60.60 79.07 74.58
C VAL A 262 -60.78 80.54 74.97
N PHE A 263 -60.23 81.48 74.18
CA PHE A 263 -60.37 82.92 74.44
C PHE A 263 -61.81 83.41 74.27
N THR A 264 -62.55 82.94 73.26
CA THR A 264 -63.98 83.26 73.11
C THR A 264 -64.80 82.64 74.23
N CYS A 265 -64.51 81.41 74.64
CA CYS A 265 -65.15 80.78 75.81
C CYS A 265 -64.89 81.58 77.10
N LEU A 266 -63.65 82.01 77.34
CA LEU A 266 -63.28 82.92 78.44
C LEU A 266 -64.00 84.26 78.36
N THR A 267 -64.10 84.86 77.17
CA THR A 267 -64.81 86.13 76.95
C THR A 267 -66.30 85.99 77.26
N VAL A 268 -66.93 84.89 76.83
CA VAL A 268 -68.33 84.58 77.14
C VAL A 268 -68.51 84.35 78.65
N ALA A 269 -67.63 83.56 79.28
CA ALA A 269 -67.68 83.31 80.72
C ALA A 269 -67.50 84.60 81.55
N LEU A 270 -66.57 85.48 81.16
CA LEU A 270 -66.39 86.81 81.77
C LEU A 270 -67.59 87.73 81.51
N GLY A 271 -68.20 87.65 80.33
CA GLY A 271 -69.45 88.36 80.01
C GLY A 271 -70.61 87.93 80.91
N PHE A 272 -70.78 86.62 81.13
CA PHE A 272 -71.76 86.08 82.08
C PHE A 272 -71.43 86.44 83.53
N TYR A 273 -70.16 86.39 83.94
CA TYR A 273 -69.73 86.82 85.29
C TYR A 273 -70.06 88.30 85.56
N ARG A 274 -69.94 89.16 84.53
CA ARG A 274 -70.27 90.59 84.61
C ARG A 274 -71.78 90.89 84.66
N LEU A 275 -72.64 89.95 84.24
CA LEU A 275 -74.10 90.02 84.33
C LEU A 275 -74.65 89.44 85.65
N TRP A 276 -73.82 88.71 86.41
CA TRP A 276 -74.18 88.09 87.69
C TRP A 276 -73.77 88.92 88.93
N ILE A 277 -72.98 89.99 88.74
CA ILE A 277 -72.66 90.99 89.76
C ILE A 277 -73.58 92.21 89.62
#